data_AF-E9CQZ8-F1
#
_entry.id   AF-E9CQZ8-F1
#
_cell.length_a   1.000
_cell.length_b   1.000
_cell.length_c   1.000
_cell.angle_alpha   90.00
_cell.angle_beta   90.00
_cell.angle_gamma   90.00
#
_symmetry.space_group_name_H-M   'P 1'
#
loop_
_entity.id
_entity.type
_entity.pdbx_description
1 polymer ?
#
loop_
_entity_poly.entity_id
_entity_poly.type
_entity_poly.pdbx_seq_one_letter_code
_entity_poly.pdbx_strand_id
1 'polypeptide(L)'
;GFYDQLTGQQKTESHDDVLIRLFKDNAFPEFMEKAMEYGKTTVFGGGTGSGKTTYEKTLLDYIPSHLRLVSIEDNPEVEFYSHRNHVHLFYNAEAPEGAIVTPASLLRANFRMNPDRILLTE
;
A
#
# COMPACT_ATOMS: atom_id res chain seq x y z
N GLY A 1 6.47 -21.98 -24.72
CA GLY A 1 7.78 -21.49 -25.23
C GLY A 1 7.61 -20.17 -25.97
N PHE A 2 8.68 -19.56 -26.51
CA PHE A 2 8.63 -18.25 -27.19
C PHE A 2 7.56 -18.16 -28.30
N TYR A 3 7.42 -19.23 -29.09
CA TYR A 3 6.43 -19.27 -30.17
C TYR A 3 4.97 -19.43 -29.68
N ASP A 4 4.73 -20.06 -28.52
CA ASP A 4 3.38 -20.19 -27.93
C ASP A 4 2.84 -18.84 -27.40
N GLN A 5 3.75 -17.93 -27.03
CA GLN A 5 3.40 -16.56 -26.62
C GLN A 5 2.99 -15.69 -27.83
N LEU A 6 3.60 -15.91 -29.00
CA LEU A 6 3.28 -15.18 -30.22
C LEU A 6 1.99 -15.65 -30.89
N THR A 7 1.64 -16.92 -30.73
CA THR A 7 0.41 -17.51 -31.29
C THR A 7 -0.81 -17.31 -30.39
N GLY A 8 -0.65 -16.67 -29.21
CA GLY A 8 -1.71 -16.51 -28.22
C GLY A 8 -2.18 -17.82 -27.57
N GLN A 9 -1.42 -18.91 -27.74
CA GLN A 9 -1.75 -20.22 -27.17
C GLN A 9 -1.36 -20.33 -25.68
N GLN A 10 -0.48 -19.45 -25.19
CA GLN A 10 -0.23 -19.27 -23.76
C GLN A 10 -0.87 -17.96 -23.26
N LYS A 11 -2.04 -18.07 -22.62
CA LYS A 11 -2.61 -16.99 -21.83
C LYS A 11 -1.96 -17.02 -20.44
N THR A 12 -0.94 -16.20 -20.21
CA THR A 12 -0.42 -15.98 -18.85
C THR A 12 -1.50 -15.29 -18.03
N GLU A 13 -1.84 -15.87 -16.88
CA GLU A 13 -2.79 -15.30 -15.92
C GLU A 13 -2.29 -13.89 -15.51
N SER A 14 -3.13 -12.86 -15.65
CA SER A 14 -2.77 -11.52 -15.18
C SER A 14 -2.91 -11.43 -13.66
N HIS A 15 -2.30 -10.41 -13.04
CA HIS A 15 -2.49 -10.14 -11.61
C HIS A 15 -3.97 -9.98 -11.24
N ASP A 16 -4.77 -9.38 -12.11
CA ASP A 16 -6.21 -9.20 -11.89
C ASP A 16 -6.97 -10.52 -11.98
N ASP A 17 -6.59 -11.40 -12.91
CA ASP A 17 -7.18 -12.74 -12.99
C ASP A 17 -6.92 -13.55 -11.71
N VAL A 18 -5.69 -13.47 -11.17
CA VAL A 18 -5.34 -14.09 -9.88
C VAL A 18 -6.22 -13.57 -8.75
N LEU A 19 -6.34 -12.24 -8.62
CA LEU A 19 -7.13 -11.60 -7.57
C LEU A 19 -8.61 -11.94 -7.68
N ILE A 20 -9.18 -11.92 -8.88
CA ILE A 20 -10.59 -12.28 -9.13
C ILE A 20 -10.86 -13.72 -8.73
N ARG A 21 -9.94 -14.65 -9.04
CA ARG A 21 -10.06 -16.05 -8.62
C ARG A 21 -10.02 -16.18 -7.10
N LEU A 22 -9.01 -15.61 -6.44
CA LEU A 22 -8.88 -15.69 -4.97
C LEU A 22 -10.11 -15.13 -4.26
N PHE A 23 -10.66 -14.03 -4.75
CA PHE A 23 -11.89 -13.45 -4.23
C PHE A 23 -13.09 -14.40 -4.38
N LYS A 24 -13.27 -15.00 -5.56
CA LYS A 24 -14.38 -15.96 -5.83
C LYS A 24 -14.27 -17.23 -4.99
N ASP A 25 -13.05 -17.66 -4.70
CA ASP A 25 -12.77 -18.84 -3.90
C ASP A 25 -12.87 -18.56 -2.38
N ASN A 26 -13.18 -17.33 -1.97
CA ASN A 26 -13.16 -16.85 -0.57
C ASN A 26 -11.78 -16.97 0.10
N ALA A 27 -10.70 -17.01 -0.68
CA ALA A 27 -9.32 -16.99 -0.20
C ALA A 27 -8.89 -15.54 0.11
N PHE A 28 -9.58 -14.91 1.07
CA PHE A 28 -9.38 -13.51 1.41
C PHE A 28 -7.98 -13.19 1.97
N PRO A 29 -7.34 -14.04 2.80
CA PRO A 29 -5.97 -13.79 3.24
C PRO A 29 -5.03 -13.64 2.04
N GLU A 30 -4.97 -14.65 1.17
CA GLU A 30 -4.11 -14.65 -0.02
C GLU A 30 -4.48 -13.53 -1.00
N PHE A 31 -5.77 -13.21 -1.12
CA PHE A 31 -6.22 -12.07 -1.91
C PHE A 31 -5.58 -10.77 -1.42
N MET A 32 -5.58 -10.53 -0.12
CA MET A 32 -5.03 -9.31 0.48
C MET A 32 -3.50 -9.26 0.37
N GLU A 33 -2.83 -10.39 0.60
CA GLU A 33 -1.38 -10.53 0.40
C GLU A 33 -0.99 -10.20 -1.05
N LYS A 34 -1.68 -10.80 -2.03
CA LYS A 34 -1.44 -10.54 -3.45
C LYS A 34 -1.82 -9.13 -3.87
N ALA A 35 -2.86 -8.53 -3.28
CA ALA A 35 -3.20 -7.14 -3.55
C ALA A 35 -2.05 -6.19 -3.14
N MET A 36 -1.40 -6.46 -2.00
CA MET A 36 -0.23 -5.70 -1.56
C MET A 36 0.97 -5.93 -2.46
N GLU A 37 1.25 -7.19 -2.81
CA GLU A 37 2.36 -7.57 -3.70
C GLU A 37 2.22 -6.92 -5.08
N TYR A 38 1.01 -6.91 -5.64
CA TYR A 38 0.72 -6.38 -6.98
C TYR A 38 0.53 -4.86 -7.02
N GLY A 39 0.73 -4.16 -5.90
CA GLY A 39 0.67 -2.69 -5.86
C GLY A 39 -0.74 -2.13 -6.02
N LYS A 40 -1.78 -2.86 -5.59
CA LYS A 40 -3.15 -2.34 -5.62
C LYS A 40 -3.34 -1.25 -4.57
N THR A 41 -4.06 -0.20 -4.94
CA THR A 41 -4.53 0.81 -3.97
C THR A 41 -5.63 0.20 -3.12
N THR A 42 -5.44 0.23 -1.80
CA THR A 42 -6.35 -0.39 -0.83
C THR A 42 -6.68 0.63 0.26
N VAL A 43 -7.95 0.65 0.67
CA VAL A 43 -8.46 1.51 1.74
C VAL A 43 -9.18 0.63 2.75
N PHE A 44 -8.81 0.75 4.03
CA PHE A 44 -9.42 0.01 5.12
C PHE A 44 -10.49 0.87 5.80
N GLY A 45 -11.76 0.46 5.68
CA GLY A 45 -12.91 1.16 6.28
C GLY A 45 -13.51 0.42 7.47
N GLY A 46 -14.06 1.16 8.44
CA GLY A 46 -14.67 0.59 9.66
C GLY A 46 -14.61 1.55 10.86
N GLY A 47 -15.32 1.22 11.94
CA GLY A 47 -15.40 2.07 13.14
C GLY A 47 -14.08 2.21 13.91
N THR A 48 -13.99 3.18 14.81
CA THR A 48 -12.85 3.34 15.72
C THR A 48 -12.66 2.09 16.57
N GLY A 49 -11.43 1.62 16.71
CA GLY A 49 -11.12 0.40 17.47
C GLY A 49 -11.44 -0.92 16.77
N SER A 50 -11.88 -0.92 15.50
CA SER A 50 -12.16 -2.17 14.75
C SER A 50 -10.92 -2.91 14.24
N GLY A 51 -9.70 -2.47 14.61
CA GLY A 51 -8.45 -3.14 14.24
C GLY A 51 -7.92 -2.85 12.84
N LYS A 52 -8.43 -1.84 12.12
CA LYS A 52 -8.00 -1.51 10.75
C LYS A 52 -6.51 -1.24 10.66
N THR A 53 -6.02 -0.36 11.51
CA THR A 53 -4.61 0.05 11.54
C THR A 53 -3.71 -1.13 11.91
N THR A 54 -4.15 -2.00 12.83
CA THR A 54 -3.45 -3.25 13.14
C THR A 54 -3.38 -4.16 11.91
N TYR A 55 -4.49 -4.36 11.20
CA TYR A 55 -4.53 -5.22 10.03
C TYR A 55 -3.70 -4.66 8.87
N GLU A 56 -3.79 -3.36 8.61
CA GLU A 56 -2.95 -2.66 7.62
C GLU A 56 -1.46 -2.88 7.91
N LYS A 57 -1.02 -2.73 9.17
CA LYS A 57 0.38 -2.97 9.57
C LYS A 57 0.84 -4.40 9.25
N THR A 58 -0.01 -5.41 9.49
CA THR A 58 0.33 -6.81 9.14
C THR A 58 0.50 -7.02 7.64
N LEU A 59 -0.10 -6.18 6.81
CA LEU A 59 -0.06 -6.29 5.36
C LEU A 59 1.17 -5.60 4.72
N LEU A 60 1.86 -4.73 5.46
CA LEU A 60 3.02 -3.98 4.95
C LEU A 60 4.18 -4.88 4.52
N ASP A 61 4.37 -6.02 5.18
CA ASP A 61 5.44 -6.97 4.83
C ASP A 61 5.20 -7.72 3.51
N TYR A 62 3.98 -7.69 2.98
CA TYR A 62 3.67 -8.24 1.65
C TYR A 62 3.95 -7.24 0.52
N ILE A 63 4.27 -5.99 0.85
CA ILE A 63 4.80 -5.04 -0.12
C ILE A 63 6.22 -5.50 -0.48
N PRO A 64 6.62 -5.54 -1.78
CA PRO A 64 7.96 -5.97 -2.15
C PRO A 64 9.05 -5.07 -1.55
N SER A 65 10.04 -5.67 -0.89
CA SER A 65 11.05 -4.97 -0.06
C SER A 65 12.01 -4.04 -0.79
N HIS A 66 12.06 -4.13 -2.13
CA HIS A 66 12.87 -3.27 -2.98
C HIS A 66 12.19 -1.93 -3.31
N LEU A 67 10.90 -1.80 -3.00
CA LEU A 67 10.13 -0.59 -3.25
C LEU A 67 10.45 0.49 -2.23
N ARG A 68 10.30 1.74 -2.66
CA ARG A 68 10.39 2.93 -1.84
C ARG A 68 9.05 3.25 -1.20
N LEU A 69 8.99 3.19 0.13
CA LEU A 69 7.79 3.50 0.89
C LEU A 69 7.86 4.91 1.47
N VAL A 70 6.73 5.62 1.47
CA VAL A 70 6.61 6.87 2.20
C VAL A 70 5.32 6.86 3.01
N SER A 71 5.42 6.96 4.33
CA SER A 71 4.26 7.13 5.20
C SER A 71 4.01 8.60 5.50
N ILE A 72 2.74 8.95 5.63
CA ILE A 72 2.26 10.25 6.10
C ILE A 72 1.37 9.98 7.30
N GLU A 73 1.80 10.43 8.49
CA GLU A 73 1.19 10.07 9.77
C GLU A 73 1.03 11.31 10.67
N ASP A 74 -0.03 11.36 11.48
CA ASP A 74 -0.13 12.34 12.57
C ASP A 74 0.71 11.87 13.77
N ASN A 75 0.42 10.66 14.24
CA ASN A 75 1.20 9.97 15.26
C ASN A 75 2.05 8.85 14.64
N PRO A 76 3.29 8.62 15.12
CA PRO A 76 4.10 7.50 14.65
C PRO A 76 3.46 6.16 15.00
N GLU A 77 3.02 5.44 13.97
CA GLU A 77 2.28 4.20 14.11
C GLU A 77 2.92 3.07 13.31
N VAL A 78 3.51 3.38 12.16
CA VAL A 78 4.10 2.41 11.24
C VAL A 78 5.57 2.18 11.56
N GLU A 79 5.97 0.91 11.66
CA GLU A 79 7.37 0.51 11.69
C GLU A 79 7.67 -0.40 10.48
N PHE A 80 8.74 -0.08 9.75
CA PHE A 80 9.19 -0.87 8.61
C PHE A 80 10.41 -1.72 9.00
N TYR A 81 10.21 -3.02 9.23
CA TYR A 81 11.31 -3.92 9.59
C TYR A 81 12.08 -4.44 8.36
N SER A 82 11.37 -4.74 7.28
CA SER A 82 11.90 -5.36 6.06
C SER A 82 12.33 -4.34 5.00
N HIS A 83 11.64 -3.20 4.94
CA HIS A 83 11.87 -2.16 3.92
C HIS A 83 12.98 -1.21 4.33
N ARG A 84 14.11 -1.23 3.64
CA ARG A 84 15.24 -0.30 3.93
C ARG A 84 15.05 1.08 3.31
N ASN A 85 14.28 1.18 2.24
CA ASN A 85 14.07 2.43 1.50
C ASN A 85 12.72 3.05 1.89
N HIS A 86 12.64 3.61 3.10
CA HIS A 86 11.42 4.26 3.57
C HIS A 86 11.69 5.68 4.08
N VAL A 87 10.65 6.51 4.08
CA VAL A 87 10.64 7.84 4.71
C VAL A 87 9.33 8.00 5.48
N HIS A 88 9.41 8.46 6.72
CA HIS A 88 8.25 8.91 7.48
C HIS A 88 8.09 10.42 7.34
N LEU A 89 6.87 10.86 7.01
CA LEU A 89 6.48 12.27 7.00
C LEU A 89 5.42 12.48 8.09
N PHE A 90 5.67 13.41 8.99
CA PHE A 90 4.77 13.70 10.10
C PHE A 90 4.10 15.06 9.93
N TYR A 91 2.80 15.12 10.24
CA TYR A 91 2.08 16.37 10.43
C TYR A 91 1.51 16.41 11.85
N ASN A 92 0.88 17.53 12.22
CA ASN A 92 0.11 17.65 13.45
C ASN A 92 -1.35 17.92 13.07
N ALA A 93 -2.26 17.00 13.39
CA ALA A 93 -3.68 17.13 13.08
C ALA A 93 -4.34 18.28 13.86
N GLU A 94 -3.79 18.63 15.03
CA GLU A 94 -4.23 19.76 15.86
C GLU A 94 -3.54 21.08 15.47
N ALA A 95 -2.80 21.11 14.36
CA ALA A 95 -2.14 22.32 13.91
C ALA A 95 -3.16 23.45 13.61
N PRO A 96 -2.81 24.71 13.92
CA PRO A 96 -3.70 25.84 13.67
C PRO A 96 -3.95 26.04 12.16
N GLU A 97 -5.08 26.67 11.85
CA GLU A 97 -5.43 27.04 10.48
C GLU A 97 -4.32 27.90 9.86
N GLY A 98 -3.89 27.55 8.64
CA GLY A 98 -2.74 28.17 7.98
C GLY A 98 -1.39 27.49 8.24
N ALA A 99 -1.36 26.35 8.93
CA ALA A 99 -0.15 25.53 9.04
C ALA A 99 0.44 25.20 7.66
N ILE A 100 1.76 25.37 7.54
CA ILE A 100 2.49 25.11 6.30
C ILE A 100 2.60 23.59 6.06
N VAL A 101 2.77 22.82 7.14
CA VAL A 101 2.84 21.36 7.12
C VAL A 101 1.44 20.81 7.45
N THR A 102 0.79 20.32 6.40
CA THR A 102 -0.50 19.62 6.43
C THR A 102 -0.37 18.27 5.71
N PRO A 103 -1.26 17.29 5.96
CA PRO A 103 -1.24 16.03 5.21
C PRO A 103 -1.28 16.26 3.70
N ALA A 104 -2.09 17.23 3.23
CA ALA A 104 -2.14 17.62 1.83
C ALA A 104 -0.82 18.22 1.30
N SER A 105 -0.10 19.00 2.11
CA SER A 105 1.23 19.52 1.74
C SER A 105 2.28 18.41 1.64
N LEU A 106 2.25 17.44 2.56
CA LEU A 106 3.16 16.31 2.59
C LEU A 106 2.91 15.38 1.40
N LEU A 107 1.64 15.12 1.06
CA LEU A 107 1.28 14.37 -0.14
C LEU A 107 1.82 15.02 -1.41
N ARG A 108 1.71 16.35 -1.54
CA ARG A 108 2.30 17.10 -2.67
C ARG A 108 3.82 17.06 -2.69
N ALA A 109 4.47 17.08 -1.52
CA ALA A 109 5.91 16.93 -1.42
C ALA A 109 6.35 15.53 -1.83
N ASN A 110 5.57 14.52 -1.45
CA ASN A 110 5.85 13.11 -1.73
C ASN A 110 5.95 12.81 -3.23
N PHE A 111 5.16 13.47 -4.09
CA PHE A 111 5.30 13.30 -5.54
C PHE A 111 6.68 13.68 -6.11
N ARG A 112 7.48 14.47 -5.39
CA ARG A 112 8.88 14.78 -5.77
C ARG A 112 9.90 13.80 -5.19
N MET A 113 9.48 12.93 -4.27
CA MET A 113 10.32 11.93 -3.61
C MET A 113 10.38 10.60 -4.36
N ASN A 114 9.69 10.51 -5.51
CA ASN A 114 9.57 9.31 -6.33
C ASN A 114 9.24 8.05 -5.51
N PRO A 115 8.15 8.05 -4.71
CA PRO A 115 7.72 6.89 -3.94
C PRO A 115 7.18 5.81 -4.89
N ASP A 116 7.43 4.55 -4.54
CA ASP A 116 6.72 3.42 -5.16
C ASP A 116 5.37 3.19 -4.45
N ARG A 117 5.30 3.45 -3.13
CA ARG A 117 4.08 3.34 -2.33
C ARG A 117 3.95 4.50 -1.36
N ILE A 118 2.74 5.05 -1.29
CA ILE A 118 2.35 6.07 -0.33
C ILE A 118 1.39 5.41 0.66
N LEU A 119 1.72 5.50 1.94
CA LEU A 119 0.91 4.99 3.04
C LEU A 119 0.35 6.20 3.79
N LEU A 120 -0.97 6.30 3.84
CA LEU A 120 -1.65 7.39 4.55
C LEU A 120 -2.31 6.76 5.76
N THR A 121 -1.80 7.06 6.95
CA THR A 121 -2.34 6.52 8.20
C THR A 121 -2.84 7.68 9.06
N GLU A 122 -4.07 7.55 9.54
CA GLU A 122 -4.72 8.49 10.47
C GLU A 122 -4.42 8.16 11.93
#